data_AF-A0A356RA35-F1
#
_entry.id   AF-A0A356RA35-F1
#
_cell.length_a   1.000
_cell.length_b   1.000
_cell.length_c   1.000
_cell.angle_alpha   90.00
_cell.angle_beta   90.00
_cell.angle_gamma   90.00
#
_symmetry.space_group_name_H-M   'P 1'
#
loop_
_entity.id
_entity.type
_entity.pdbx_description
1 polymer ?
#
loop_
_entity_poly.entity_id
_entity_poly.type
_entity_poly.pdbx_seq_one_letter_code
_entity_poly.pdbx_strand_id
1 'polypeptide(L)'
;MNPWTSIDPTQHVGLYPWVWVQLESADPPGPFPFLGGIDPEVVSSLHQVHGIMMSGIETAISDIMAKRTSVDDPQLSRRLEDAYAEVVQSRPPLQRHIQCGRNSDGTFHWTYPKNSAASAKMTYGGLRIFNSVARQAIPFGFERPIGANVGHFLGFLTGRHTMGEIQTIVQAGGRDLERQLAQFFTLLKDHDCLAIAPNTSIEAHWRKVTRDQDVVHLGHAALMYRHQDSFLWFDPWLMPWFAESPVPSLWANLLPRPAGIFLTHDHDDHVDPRTLYHLPKDVPIFVPSRRNRKALHYDYLSLLRELGFSQVTELAHGESWRVGDAQVVSVPFFGEDPCDVELPRNCYLVADRGRNTLVHADSGPTNDGRSALQDKVIANLVSKYGPISLLFASQQQLKEVRSYAAY
;
A
#
# COMPACT_ATOMS: atom_id res chain seq x y z
N MET A 1 -24.31 27.84 13.22
CA MET A 1 -25.39 26.85 12.98
C MET A 1 -24.76 25.47 13.14
N ASN A 2 -25.42 24.49 13.78
CA ASN A 2 -24.84 23.15 13.94
C ASN A 2 -24.81 22.48 12.54
N PRO A 3 -23.64 22.19 11.95
CA PRO A 3 -23.57 21.67 10.58
C PRO A 3 -24.22 20.29 10.46
N TRP A 4 -24.27 19.54 11.55
CA TRP A 4 -24.88 18.21 11.61
C TRP A 4 -26.38 18.22 11.34
N THR A 5 -27.11 19.25 11.80
CA THR A 5 -28.58 19.33 11.67
C THR A 5 -29.03 19.91 10.33
N SER A 6 -28.09 20.15 9.41
CA SER A 6 -28.38 20.77 8.13
C SER A 6 -28.78 19.77 7.02
N ILE A 7 -28.69 18.47 7.33
CA ILE A 7 -29.12 17.35 6.48
C ILE A 7 -30.10 16.51 7.30
N ASP A 8 -31.17 16.04 6.67
CA ASP A 8 -32.17 15.19 7.32
C ASP A 8 -31.51 13.90 7.87
N PRO A 9 -31.76 13.53 9.14
CA PRO A 9 -31.10 12.40 9.80
C PRO A 9 -31.33 11.05 9.11
N THR A 10 -32.36 10.92 8.27
CA THR A 10 -32.69 9.69 7.53
C THR A 10 -31.94 9.56 6.20
N GLN A 11 -31.33 10.63 5.71
CA GLN A 11 -30.61 10.62 4.43
C GLN A 11 -29.26 9.93 4.57
N HIS A 12 -28.90 9.12 3.58
CA HIS A 12 -27.58 8.53 3.46
C HIS A 12 -26.59 9.56 2.95
N VAL A 13 -25.39 9.58 3.55
CA VAL A 13 -24.36 10.57 3.22
C VAL A 13 -23.07 9.86 2.80
N GLY A 14 -22.47 10.33 1.72
CA GLY A 14 -21.13 9.93 1.29
C GLY A 14 -20.38 11.07 0.66
N LEU A 15 -19.17 10.80 0.15
CA LEU A 15 -18.46 11.72 -0.72
C LEU A 15 -18.87 11.49 -2.18
N TYR A 16 -18.69 12.48 -3.05
CA TYR A 16 -18.67 12.23 -4.49
C TYR A 16 -17.40 11.44 -4.90
N PRO A 17 -17.43 10.63 -5.97
CA PRO A 17 -16.30 9.78 -6.37
C PRO A 17 -15.07 10.56 -6.89
N TRP A 18 -15.24 11.84 -7.20
CA TRP A 18 -14.17 12.77 -7.59
C TRP A 18 -13.60 13.58 -6.42
N VAL A 19 -14.02 13.25 -5.19
CA VAL A 19 -13.58 13.86 -3.95
C VAL A 19 -12.78 12.86 -3.14
N TRP A 20 -11.60 13.28 -2.72
CA TRP A 20 -10.78 12.53 -1.79
C TRP A 20 -10.05 13.46 -0.83
N VAL A 21 -9.49 12.85 0.20
CA VAL A 21 -8.68 13.49 1.22
C VAL A 21 -7.28 12.88 1.23
N GLN A 22 -6.27 13.73 1.43
CA GLN A 22 -4.89 13.31 1.61
C GLN A 22 -4.34 13.93 2.88
N LEU A 23 -3.75 13.11 3.75
CA LEU A 23 -3.02 13.58 4.92
C LEU A 23 -1.79 14.40 4.50
N GLU A 24 -1.53 15.49 5.22
CA GLU A 24 -0.38 16.36 4.99
C GLU A 24 0.55 16.32 6.20
N SER A 25 1.82 15.98 5.96
CA SER A 25 2.87 16.08 6.97
C SER A 25 3.55 17.44 6.86
N ALA A 26 3.88 18.03 8.02
CA ALA A 26 4.70 19.23 8.09
C ALA A 26 6.20 18.92 7.87
N ASP A 27 6.58 17.67 8.15
CA ASP A 27 7.93 17.16 7.90
C ASP A 27 7.99 16.61 6.47
N PRO A 28 9.09 16.84 5.73
CA PRO A 28 9.29 16.13 4.48
C PRO A 28 9.24 14.63 4.78
N PRO A 29 8.53 13.81 3.97
CA PRO A 29 8.61 12.38 4.12
C PRO A 29 10.09 12.05 4.01
N GLY A 30 10.67 11.49 5.08
CA GLY A 30 12.02 10.95 5.00
C GLY A 30 12.12 10.02 3.80
N PRO A 31 13.32 9.68 3.33
CA PRO A 31 13.51 9.00 2.05
C PRO A 31 12.73 7.68 1.92
N PHE A 32 12.43 7.02 3.04
CA PHE A 32 11.55 5.84 3.12
C PHE A 32 10.70 5.91 4.40
N PRO A 33 9.50 6.52 4.36
CA PRO A 33 8.60 6.49 5.51
C PRO A 33 8.18 5.04 5.79
N PHE A 34 7.99 4.71 7.08
CA PHE A 34 7.59 3.37 7.53
C PHE A 34 8.58 2.23 7.23
N LEU A 35 9.82 2.51 6.81
CA LEU A 35 10.87 1.49 6.78
C LEU A 35 11.27 1.12 8.21
N GLY A 36 11.01 -0.14 8.58
CA GLY A 36 11.32 -0.75 9.86
C GLY A 36 12.48 -1.74 9.79
N GLY A 37 13.04 -2.09 10.95
CA GLY A 37 14.21 -2.95 11.06
C GLY A 37 15.54 -2.19 11.12
N ILE A 38 15.47 -0.86 11.09
CA ILE A 38 16.62 0.05 11.04
C ILE A 38 16.24 1.39 11.67
N ASP A 39 17.19 2.03 12.35
CA ASP A 39 16.96 3.35 12.93
C ASP A 39 16.87 4.44 11.83
N PRO A 40 15.92 5.39 11.92
CA PRO A 40 15.74 6.44 10.92
C PRO A 40 17.00 7.28 10.63
N GLU A 41 17.86 7.49 11.62
CA GLU A 41 19.14 8.20 11.45
C GLU A 41 20.13 7.43 10.56
N VAL A 42 20.10 6.09 10.63
CA VAL A 42 20.90 5.22 9.78
C VAL A 42 20.36 5.26 8.35
N VAL A 43 19.03 5.19 8.16
CA VAL A 43 18.39 5.34 6.84
C VAL A 43 18.75 6.68 6.21
N SER A 44 18.71 7.77 6.99
CA SER A 44 19.11 9.11 6.53
C SER A 44 20.57 9.13 6.07
N SER A 45 21.46 8.44 6.77
CA SER A 45 22.88 8.33 6.40
C SER A 45 23.09 7.52 5.13
N LEU A 46 22.38 6.39 4.97
CA LEU A 46 22.40 5.58 3.75
C LEU A 46 21.91 6.39 2.54
N HIS A 47 20.81 7.13 2.72
CA HIS A 47 20.27 8.00 1.68
C HIS A 47 21.21 9.16 1.35
N GLN A 48 21.89 9.73 2.34
CA GLN A 48 22.88 10.78 2.12
C GLN A 48 24.04 10.28 1.24
N VAL A 49 24.56 9.06 1.48
CA VAL A 49 25.58 8.47 0.60
C VAL A 49 25.06 8.34 -0.83
N HIS A 50 23.85 7.78 -0.99
CA HIS A 50 23.24 7.63 -2.30
C HIS A 50 23.05 8.96 -3.02
N GLY A 51 22.56 9.99 -2.33
CA GLY A 51 22.41 11.34 -2.87
C GLY A 51 23.73 11.96 -3.32
N ILE A 52 24.83 11.72 -2.59
CA ILE A 52 26.17 12.17 -3.00
C ILE A 52 26.66 11.42 -4.24
N MET A 53 26.43 10.11 -4.30
CA MET A 53 26.88 9.27 -5.41
C MET A 53 25.99 9.36 -6.66
N MET A 54 24.77 9.85 -6.53
CA MET A 54 23.73 9.79 -7.57
C MET A 54 24.22 10.27 -8.94
N SER A 55 24.80 11.48 -9.00
CA SER A 55 25.27 12.05 -10.28
C SER A 55 26.37 11.19 -10.93
N GLY A 56 27.25 10.59 -10.12
CA GLY A 56 28.29 9.68 -10.61
C GLY A 56 27.70 8.36 -11.12
N ILE A 57 26.71 7.82 -10.42
CA ILE A 57 25.98 6.60 -10.82
C ILE A 57 25.20 6.85 -12.12
N GLU A 58 24.46 7.95 -12.22
CA GLU A 58 23.72 8.33 -13.43
C GLU A 58 24.66 8.50 -14.64
N THR A 59 25.83 9.10 -14.43
CA THR A 59 26.85 9.23 -15.48
C THR A 59 27.37 7.86 -15.91
N ALA A 60 27.67 6.97 -14.96
CA ALA A 60 28.13 5.61 -15.25
C ALA A 60 27.06 4.80 -16.02
N ILE A 61 25.79 4.90 -15.62
CA ILE A 61 24.66 4.28 -16.33
C ILE A 61 24.55 4.83 -17.76
N SER A 62 24.65 6.15 -17.93
CA SER A 62 24.63 6.81 -19.24
C SER A 62 25.78 6.31 -20.14
N ASP A 63 26.98 6.15 -19.59
CA ASP A 63 28.13 5.61 -20.32
C ASP A 63 27.92 4.14 -20.74
N ILE A 64 27.33 3.32 -19.87
CA ILE A 64 26.98 1.92 -20.19
C ILE A 64 25.96 1.90 -21.35
N MET A 65 24.89 2.69 -21.25
CA MET A 65 23.82 2.75 -22.25
C MET A 65 24.34 3.28 -23.60
N ALA A 66 25.28 4.23 -23.57
CA ALA A 66 25.94 4.76 -24.75
C ALA A 66 27.11 3.88 -25.25
N LYS A 67 27.36 2.72 -24.62
CA LYS A 67 28.44 1.79 -24.96
C LYS A 67 29.84 2.41 -24.88
N ARG A 68 30.02 3.44 -24.06
CA ARG A 68 31.33 4.04 -23.74
C ARG A 68 32.08 3.23 -22.68
N THR A 69 31.36 2.44 -21.89
CA THR A 69 31.88 1.44 -20.95
C THR A 69 31.02 0.17 -21.00
N SER A 70 31.44 -0.89 -20.30
CA SER A 70 30.70 -2.15 -20.19
C SER A 70 30.38 -2.48 -18.73
N VAL A 71 29.22 -3.10 -18.49
CA VAL A 71 28.88 -3.75 -17.20
C VAL A 71 29.80 -4.94 -16.89
N ASP A 72 30.43 -5.50 -17.93
CA ASP A 72 31.36 -6.62 -17.81
C ASP A 72 32.79 -6.18 -17.42
N ASP A 73 33.04 -4.89 -17.17
CA ASP A 73 34.34 -4.43 -16.66
C ASP A 73 34.60 -5.05 -15.27
N PRO A 74 35.61 -5.95 -15.12
CA PRO A 74 35.87 -6.62 -13.86
C PRO A 74 36.31 -5.66 -12.74
N GLN A 75 36.69 -4.42 -13.07
CA GLN A 75 37.04 -3.39 -12.09
C GLN A 75 35.83 -2.54 -11.65
N LEU A 76 34.66 -2.69 -12.27
CA LEU A 76 33.48 -1.85 -12.00
C LEU A 76 33.03 -1.95 -10.53
N SER A 77 32.84 -3.17 -10.01
CA SER A 77 32.46 -3.39 -8.60
C SER A 77 33.48 -2.75 -7.66
N ARG A 78 34.77 -2.97 -7.95
CA ARG A 78 35.86 -2.44 -7.13
C ARG A 78 35.83 -0.91 -7.05
N ARG A 79 35.66 -0.22 -8.17
CA ARG A 79 35.59 1.24 -8.23
C ARG A 79 34.37 1.79 -7.49
N LEU A 80 33.21 1.13 -7.61
CA LEU A 80 31.98 1.54 -6.91
C LEU A 80 32.12 1.38 -5.39
N GLU A 81 32.66 0.26 -4.93
CA GLU A 81 32.97 -0.02 -3.54
C GLU A 81 33.96 1.00 -2.95
N ASP A 82 35.05 1.29 -3.67
CA ASP A 82 36.08 2.24 -3.24
C ASP A 82 35.51 3.67 -3.17
N ALA A 83 34.71 4.08 -4.15
CA ALA A 83 34.01 5.36 -4.15
C ALA A 83 33.03 5.48 -2.97
N TYR A 84 32.27 4.42 -2.68
CA TYR A 84 31.36 4.38 -1.54
C TYR A 84 32.14 4.54 -0.22
N ALA A 85 33.23 3.79 -0.05
CA ALA A 85 34.06 3.88 1.14
C ALA A 85 34.69 5.26 1.31
N GLU A 86 35.14 5.90 0.23
CA GLU A 86 35.67 7.26 0.25
C GLU A 86 34.62 8.27 0.73
N VAL A 87 33.37 8.17 0.25
CA VAL A 87 32.27 9.04 0.67
C VAL A 87 32.01 8.91 2.18
N VAL A 88 31.99 7.68 2.71
CA VAL A 88 31.78 7.43 4.15
C VAL A 88 32.99 7.89 4.97
N GLN A 89 34.21 7.54 4.56
CA GLN A 89 35.44 7.86 5.30
C GLN A 89 35.73 9.37 5.37
N SER A 90 35.35 10.12 4.34
CA SER A 90 35.51 11.58 4.34
C SER A 90 34.52 12.32 5.25
N ARG A 91 33.53 11.63 5.86
CA ARG A 91 32.41 12.26 6.60
C ARG A 91 32.18 11.58 7.96
N PRO A 92 32.66 12.17 9.08
CA PRO A 92 32.49 11.61 10.42
C PRO A 92 31.04 11.26 10.82
N PRO A 93 30.00 12.04 10.42
CA PRO A 93 28.61 11.65 10.70
C PRO A 93 28.20 10.31 10.09
N LEU A 94 28.68 9.98 8.89
CA LEU A 94 28.36 8.73 8.20
C LEU A 94 29.07 7.53 8.82
N GLN A 95 30.31 7.70 9.27
CA GLN A 95 31.09 6.65 9.94
C GLN A 95 30.44 6.14 11.24
N ARG A 96 29.57 6.95 11.87
CA ARG A 96 28.81 6.53 13.06
C ARG A 96 27.78 5.44 12.74
N HIS A 97 27.31 5.38 11.49
CA HIS A 97 26.20 4.51 11.09
C HIS A 97 26.61 3.48 10.03
N ILE A 98 27.66 3.74 9.26
CA ILE A 98 28.07 2.88 8.14
C ILE A 98 29.53 2.48 8.36
N GLN A 99 29.77 1.17 8.35
CA GLN A 99 31.10 0.58 8.43
C GLN A 99 31.41 -0.08 7.10
N CYS A 100 32.35 0.49 6.36
CA CYS A 100 32.75 -0.07 5.07
C CYS A 100 34.22 0.19 4.72
N GLY A 101 34.78 -0.71 3.94
CA GLY A 101 36.17 -0.63 3.47
C GLY A 101 36.68 -1.97 2.98
N ARG A 102 37.95 -2.02 2.59
CA ARG A 102 38.61 -3.27 2.20
C ARG A 102 39.40 -3.88 3.34
N ASN A 103 39.24 -5.18 3.51
CA ASN A 103 40.08 -5.99 4.38
C ASN A 103 41.47 -6.19 3.74
N SER A 104 42.41 -6.71 4.52
CA SER A 104 43.79 -6.97 4.06
C SER A 104 43.88 -8.02 2.94
N ASP A 105 42.88 -8.89 2.81
CA ASP A 105 42.75 -9.88 1.73
C ASP A 105 42.10 -9.33 0.45
N GLY A 106 41.74 -8.04 0.44
CA GLY A 106 41.10 -7.35 -0.69
C GLY A 106 39.58 -7.44 -0.72
N THR A 107 38.95 -8.22 0.16
CA THR A 107 37.48 -8.32 0.26
C THR A 107 36.89 -7.02 0.77
N PHE A 108 35.78 -6.57 0.16
CA PHE A 108 35.04 -5.40 0.62
C PHE A 108 34.04 -5.81 1.70
N HIS A 109 34.07 -5.12 2.84
CA HIS A 109 33.04 -5.23 3.86
C HIS A 109 32.17 -3.98 3.84
N TRP A 110 30.88 -4.16 4.07
CA TRP A 110 29.91 -3.08 4.21
C TRP A 110 28.81 -3.53 5.16
N THR A 111 28.56 -2.75 6.21
CA THR A 111 27.55 -3.05 7.22
C THR A 111 27.03 -1.78 7.89
N TYR A 112 25.86 -1.90 8.49
CA TYR A 112 25.17 -0.85 9.23
C TYR A 112 24.40 -1.49 10.40
N PRO A 113 24.16 -0.76 11.51
CA PRO A 113 23.42 -1.30 12.64
C PRO A 113 21.95 -1.50 12.26
N LYS A 114 21.43 -2.67 12.61
CA LYS A 114 20.02 -3.05 12.43
C LYS A 114 19.31 -2.93 13.77
N ASN A 115 18.04 -2.55 13.73
CA ASN A 115 17.19 -2.43 14.91
C ASN A 115 15.77 -2.90 14.58
N SER A 116 15.45 -4.15 14.93
CA SER A 116 14.16 -4.78 14.61
C SER A 116 12.95 -4.07 15.21
N ALA A 117 13.16 -3.22 16.23
CA ALA A 117 12.09 -2.46 16.89
C ALA A 117 11.95 -1.03 16.38
N ALA A 118 12.93 -0.52 15.62
CA ALA A 118 12.88 0.82 15.05
C ALA A 118 12.15 0.84 13.71
N SER A 119 11.46 1.96 13.48
CA SER A 119 10.76 2.28 12.24
C SER A 119 10.60 3.79 12.14
N ALA A 120 10.69 4.33 10.92
CA ALA A 120 10.32 5.70 10.65
C ALA A 120 8.79 5.89 10.80
N LYS A 121 8.36 7.00 11.37
CA LYS A 121 6.94 7.35 11.50
C LYS A 121 6.65 8.65 10.76
N MET A 122 5.40 8.84 10.38
CA MET A 122 4.93 10.11 9.82
C MET A 122 4.03 10.82 10.82
N THR A 123 4.26 12.12 10.97
CA THR A 123 3.44 13.02 11.78
C THR A 123 2.61 13.87 10.83
N TYR A 124 1.29 13.73 10.90
CA TYR A 124 0.39 14.52 10.07
C TYR A 124 -0.11 15.75 10.84
N GLY A 125 0.17 16.93 10.31
CA GLY A 125 -0.26 18.21 10.87
C GLY A 125 -1.60 18.69 10.33
N GLY A 126 -2.11 18.02 9.31
CA GLY A 126 -3.39 18.33 8.69
C GLY A 126 -3.71 17.37 7.55
N LEU A 127 -4.64 17.79 6.71
CA LEU A 127 -5.00 17.13 5.47
C LEU A 127 -5.46 18.16 4.44
N ARG A 128 -5.61 17.69 3.22
CA ARG A 128 -6.20 18.43 2.12
C ARG A 128 -7.37 17.66 1.54
N ILE A 129 -8.50 18.35 1.39
CA ILE A 129 -9.65 17.87 0.62
C ILE A 129 -9.43 18.27 -0.83
N PHE A 130 -9.58 17.33 -1.75
CA PHE A 130 -9.55 17.58 -3.18
C PHE A 130 -10.94 17.36 -3.75
N ASN A 131 -11.39 18.30 -4.57
CA ASN A 131 -12.57 18.16 -5.42
C ASN A 131 -12.10 18.39 -6.86
N SER A 132 -11.87 17.30 -7.60
CA SER A 132 -11.26 17.39 -8.94
C SER A 132 -12.16 18.04 -9.97
N VAL A 133 -13.49 17.87 -9.87
CA VAL A 133 -14.47 18.53 -10.76
C VAL A 133 -14.44 20.04 -10.56
N ALA A 134 -14.46 20.51 -9.31
CA ALA A 134 -14.38 21.94 -8.99
C ALA A 134 -12.94 22.51 -9.09
N ARG A 135 -11.94 21.65 -9.30
CA ARG A 135 -10.50 21.99 -9.27
C ARG A 135 -10.09 22.68 -7.95
N GLN A 136 -10.61 22.19 -6.84
CA GLN A 136 -10.36 22.73 -5.51
C GLN A 136 -9.43 21.85 -4.69
N ALA A 137 -8.61 22.51 -3.88
CA ALA A 137 -7.69 21.93 -2.93
C ALA A 137 -7.83 22.71 -1.61
N ILE A 138 -8.56 22.15 -0.66
CA ILE A 138 -8.99 22.83 0.56
C ILE A 138 -8.18 22.30 1.74
N PRO A 139 -7.30 23.11 2.36
CA PRO A 139 -6.52 22.67 3.51
C PRO A 139 -7.38 22.58 4.77
N PHE A 140 -7.08 21.61 5.62
CA PHE A 140 -7.65 21.47 6.96
C PHE A 140 -6.52 21.10 7.92
N GLY A 141 -6.12 22.06 8.74
CA GLY A 141 -5.10 21.86 9.77
C GLY A 141 -5.68 21.15 10.99
N PHE A 142 -4.86 20.34 11.65
CA PHE A 142 -5.22 19.70 12.90
C PHE A 142 -4.81 20.57 14.09
N GLU A 143 -5.73 20.84 15.03
CA GLU A 143 -5.35 21.49 16.32
C GLU A 143 -4.52 20.53 17.19
N ARG A 144 -4.79 19.23 17.07
CA ARG A 144 -4.08 18.09 17.67
C ARG A 144 -4.16 16.89 16.72
N PRO A 145 -3.27 15.90 16.79
CA PRO A 145 -3.32 14.74 15.90
C PRO A 145 -4.67 14.00 15.96
N ILE A 146 -5.51 14.19 14.93
CA ILE A 146 -6.83 13.55 14.79
C ILE A 146 -6.95 12.72 13.51
N GLY A 147 -5.83 12.44 12.82
CA GLY A 147 -5.81 11.71 11.54
C GLY A 147 -6.60 10.39 11.60
N ALA A 148 -6.31 9.52 12.57
CA ALA A 148 -7.06 8.27 12.74
C ALA A 148 -8.57 8.48 12.97
N ASN A 149 -8.97 9.53 13.72
CA ASN A 149 -10.38 9.84 13.95
C ASN A 149 -11.07 10.36 12.69
N VAL A 150 -10.38 11.17 11.89
CA VAL A 150 -10.89 11.61 10.59
C VAL A 150 -10.99 10.42 9.63
N GLY A 151 -10.02 9.51 9.62
CA GLY A 151 -10.09 8.26 8.86
C GLY A 151 -11.27 7.38 9.27
N HIS A 152 -11.57 7.30 10.57
CA HIS A 152 -12.78 6.63 11.07
C HIS A 152 -14.04 7.31 10.53
N PHE A 153 -14.13 8.64 10.65
CA PHE A 153 -15.25 9.43 10.14
C PHE A 153 -15.45 9.28 8.61
N LEU A 154 -14.38 9.33 7.82
CA LEU A 154 -14.43 9.09 6.37
C LEU A 154 -14.95 7.68 6.03
N GLY A 155 -14.64 6.68 6.86
CA GLY A 155 -15.18 5.33 6.72
C GLY A 155 -16.70 5.25 6.87
N PHE A 156 -17.35 6.26 7.48
CA PHE A 156 -18.80 6.38 7.53
C PHE A 156 -19.39 7.20 6.36
N LEU A 157 -18.58 8.03 5.69
CA LEU A 157 -18.98 8.82 4.51
C LEU A 157 -18.93 8.00 3.22
N THR A 158 -19.51 6.80 3.24
CA THR A 158 -19.52 5.86 2.10
C THR A 158 -20.87 5.77 1.39
N GLY A 159 -21.87 6.56 1.81
CA GLY A 159 -23.24 6.47 1.28
C GLY A 159 -24.03 5.28 1.83
N ARG A 160 -23.51 4.58 2.85
CA ARG A 160 -24.17 3.46 3.54
C ARG A 160 -24.80 3.83 4.87
N HIS A 161 -24.34 4.93 5.45
CA HIS A 161 -24.77 5.39 6.75
C HIS A 161 -25.65 6.62 6.59
N THR A 162 -26.69 6.64 7.39
CA THR A 162 -27.58 7.79 7.53
C THR A 162 -26.88 8.92 8.28
N MET A 163 -27.32 10.15 8.07
CA MET A 163 -26.79 11.30 8.79
C MET A 163 -26.96 11.15 10.31
N GLY A 164 -28.05 10.53 10.78
CA GLY A 164 -28.25 10.24 12.21
C GLY A 164 -27.24 9.26 12.80
N GLU A 165 -26.86 8.21 12.05
CA GLU A 165 -25.81 7.29 12.47
C GLU A 165 -24.44 8.00 12.55
N ILE A 166 -24.10 8.79 11.52
CA ILE A 166 -22.87 9.59 11.49
C ILE A 166 -22.80 10.53 12.70
N GLN A 167 -23.89 11.23 13.02
CA GLN A 167 -23.99 12.10 14.20
C GLN A 167 -23.70 11.35 15.50
N THR A 168 -24.29 10.17 15.66
CA THR A 168 -24.14 9.35 16.88
C THR A 168 -22.67 8.99 17.13
N ILE A 169 -21.94 8.63 16.08
CA ILE A 169 -20.52 8.26 16.17
C ILE A 169 -19.65 9.47 16.49
N VAL A 170 -19.93 10.62 15.86
CA VAL A 170 -19.18 11.85 16.13
C VAL A 170 -19.38 12.30 17.58
N GLN A 171 -20.61 12.25 18.09
CA GLN A 171 -20.95 12.64 19.46
C GLN A 171 -20.31 11.72 20.51
N ALA A 172 -20.15 10.43 20.20
CA ALA A 172 -19.45 9.48 21.06
C ALA A 172 -17.95 9.81 21.23
N GLY A 173 -17.37 10.60 20.32
CA GLY A 173 -15.95 11.00 20.31
C GLY A 173 -15.57 12.09 21.31
N GLY A 174 -16.55 12.69 22.01
CA GLY A 174 -16.33 13.79 22.95
C GLY A 174 -16.29 15.18 22.28
N ARG A 175 -16.49 16.23 23.10
CA ARG A 175 -16.77 17.60 22.62
C ARG A 175 -15.68 18.21 21.73
N ASP A 176 -14.40 17.97 22.03
CA ASP A 176 -13.30 18.56 21.26
C ASP A 176 -13.15 17.90 19.87
N LEU A 177 -13.34 16.58 19.78
CA LEU A 177 -13.31 15.87 18.51
C LEU A 177 -14.54 16.22 17.67
N GLU A 178 -15.72 16.29 18.29
CA GLU A 178 -16.95 16.74 17.64
C GLU A 178 -16.77 18.12 17.01
N ARG A 179 -16.14 19.07 17.72
CA ARG A 179 -15.86 20.42 17.19
C ARG A 179 -14.99 20.38 15.92
N GLN A 180 -13.89 19.65 15.94
CA GLN A 180 -12.98 19.55 14.79
C GLN A 180 -13.63 18.81 13.61
N LEU A 181 -14.36 17.72 13.86
CA LEU A 181 -15.10 17.01 12.82
C LEU A 181 -16.25 17.86 12.25
N ALA A 182 -16.88 18.72 13.06
CA ALA A 182 -17.90 19.65 12.59
C ALA A 182 -17.33 20.70 11.64
N GLN A 183 -16.13 21.23 11.92
CA GLN A 183 -15.42 22.12 11.00
C GLN A 183 -15.07 21.40 9.70
N PHE A 184 -14.48 20.20 9.80
CA PHE A 184 -14.15 19.39 8.63
C PHE A 184 -15.38 19.05 7.77
N PHE A 185 -16.48 18.66 8.39
CA PHE A 185 -17.74 18.38 7.69
C PHE A 185 -18.35 19.62 7.05
N THR A 186 -18.23 20.79 7.71
CA THR A 186 -18.64 22.07 7.12
C THR A 186 -17.85 22.36 5.86
N LEU A 187 -16.52 22.13 5.84
CA LEU A 187 -15.72 22.27 4.63
C LEU A 187 -16.17 21.33 3.52
N LEU A 188 -16.44 20.05 3.83
CA LEU A 188 -16.97 19.12 2.83
C LEU A 188 -18.31 19.59 2.26
N LYS A 189 -19.20 20.11 3.11
CA LYS A 189 -20.51 20.61 2.68
C LYS A 189 -20.39 21.89 1.83
N ASP A 190 -19.67 22.90 2.32
CA ASP A 190 -19.58 24.23 1.69
C ASP A 190 -18.85 24.19 0.35
N HIS A 191 -18.06 23.13 0.10
CA HIS A 191 -17.35 22.88 -1.15
C HIS A 191 -17.99 21.79 -2.03
N ASP A 192 -19.28 21.49 -1.81
CA ASP A 192 -20.08 20.56 -2.62
C ASP A 192 -19.45 19.16 -2.75
N CYS A 193 -18.79 18.70 -1.68
CA CYS A 193 -18.10 17.41 -1.67
C CYS A 193 -18.99 16.23 -1.28
N LEU A 194 -20.17 16.49 -0.71
CA LEU A 194 -21.07 15.47 -0.15
C LEU A 194 -22.12 15.01 -1.17
N ALA A 195 -22.25 13.69 -1.32
CA ALA A 195 -23.35 13.04 -1.99
C ALA A 195 -24.42 12.64 -0.97
N ILE A 196 -25.68 13.04 -1.21
CA ILE A 196 -26.80 12.80 -0.30
C ILE A 196 -27.89 12.06 -1.08
N ALA A 197 -28.41 10.96 -0.51
CA ALA A 197 -29.48 10.19 -1.12
C ALA A 197 -30.43 9.61 -0.06
N PRO A 198 -31.73 9.41 -0.38
CA PRO A 198 -32.66 8.80 0.56
C PRO A 198 -32.35 7.31 0.81
N ASN A 199 -31.76 6.63 -0.18
CA ASN A 199 -31.48 5.20 -0.14
C ASN A 199 -30.10 4.91 -0.74
N THR A 200 -29.50 3.78 -0.35
CA THR A 200 -28.31 3.22 -0.98
C THR A 200 -28.66 2.05 -1.90
N SER A 201 -28.02 1.97 -3.07
CA SER A 201 -28.23 0.89 -4.05
C SER A 201 -26.94 0.18 -4.44
N ILE A 202 -25.78 0.63 -3.94
CA ILE A 202 -24.44 0.20 -4.35
C ILE A 202 -24.28 -1.31 -4.20
N GLU A 203 -24.57 -1.85 -3.02
CA GLU A 203 -24.33 -3.26 -2.73
C GLU A 203 -25.27 -4.18 -3.51
N ALA A 204 -26.56 -3.84 -3.56
CA ALA A 204 -27.54 -4.57 -4.37
C ALA A 204 -27.18 -4.54 -5.86
N HIS A 205 -26.67 -3.40 -6.37
CA HIS A 205 -26.21 -3.28 -7.74
C HIS A 205 -25.04 -4.24 -8.01
N TRP A 206 -23.99 -4.21 -7.19
CA TRP A 206 -22.83 -5.10 -7.34
C TRP A 206 -23.19 -6.59 -7.25
N ARG A 207 -24.09 -6.96 -6.33
CA ARG A 207 -24.63 -8.34 -6.24
C ARG A 207 -25.40 -8.77 -7.49
N LYS A 208 -26.07 -7.82 -8.17
CA LYS A 208 -26.84 -8.09 -9.39
C LYS A 208 -25.94 -8.21 -10.62
N VAL A 209 -24.89 -7.39 -10.73
CA VAL A 209 -24.05 -7.32 -11.95
C VAL A 209 -22.86 -8.25 -11.94
N THR A 210 -22.46 -8.76 -10.78
CA THR A 210 -21.45 -9.81 -10.65
C THR A 210 -22.11 -11.17 -10.43
N ARG A 211 -21.36 -12.25 -10.58
CA ARG A 211 -21.72 -13.61 -10.17
C ARG A 211 -20.78 -14.08 -9.06
N ASP A 212 -21.18 -15.14 -8.37
CA ASP A 212 -20.31 -15.79 -7.40
C ASP A 212 -19.00 -16.25 -8.06
N GLN A 213 -17.88 -16.10 -7.36
CA GLN A 213 -16.51 -16.37 -7.83
C GLN A 213 -16.04 -15.49 -9.01
N ASP A 214 -16.73 -14.39 -9.32
CA ASP A 214 -16.23 -13.39 -10.27
C ASP A 214 -15.09 -12.58 -9.65
N VAL A 215 -14.15 -12.19 -10.50
CA VAL A 215 -13.09 -11.24 -10.17
C VAL A 215 -13.25 -10.01 -11.05
N VAL A 216 -13.36 -8.85 -10.42
CA VAL A 216 -13.48 -7.55 -11.08
C VAL A 216 -12.12 -6.85 -10.95
N HIS A 217 -11.53 -6.51 -12.10
CA HIS A 217 -10.34 -5.67 -12.15
C HIS A 217 -10.75 -4.20 -12.03
N LEU A 218 -10.28 -3.55 -10.96
CA LEU A 218 -10.63 -2.16 -10.64
C LEU A 218 -9.63 -1.14 -11.21
N GLY A 219 -8.47 -1.61 -11.67
CA GLY A 219 -7.37 -0.80 -12.19
C GLY A 219 -6.04 -1.21 -11.58
N HIS A 220 -4.94 -1.12 -12.34
CA HIS A 220 -3.60 -1.55 -11.89
C HIS A 220 -3.59 -2.95 -11.26
N ALA A 221 -3.23 -3.09 -9.98
CA ALA A 221 -3.27 -4.33 -9.21
C ALA A 221 -4.56 -4.48 -8.36
N ALA A 222 -5.44 -3.48 -8.36
CA ALA A 222 -6.65 -3.50 -7.56
C ALA A 222 -7.66 -4.53 -8.10
N LEU A 223 -7.99 -5.52 -7.27
CA LEU A 223 -8.95 -6.57 -7.60
C LEU A 223 -10.05 -6.65 -6.55
N MET A 224 -11.26 -6.96 -7.00
CA MET A 224 -12.37 -7.34 -6.15
C MET A 224 -12.86 -8.73 -6.51
N TYR A 225 -12.77 -9.65 -5.56
CA TYR A 225 -13.24 -11.03 -5.69
C TYR A 225 -14.59 -11.19 -4.99
N ARG A 226 -15.59 -11.79 -5.64
CA ARG A 226 -16.88 -12.10 -5.02
C ARG A 226 -16.91 -13.54 -4.48
N HIS A 227 -17.18 -13.69 -3.19
CA HIS A 227 -17.50 -14.96 -2.54
C HIS A 227 -18.91 -14.93 -1.98
N GLN A 228 -19.86 -15.60 -2.64
CA GLN A 228 -21.28 -15.58 -2.31
C GLN A 228 -21.79 -14.14 -2.16
N ASP A 229 -22.04 -13.75 -0.91
CA ASP A 229 -22.50 -12.43 -0.53
C ASP A 229 -21.41 -11.49 -0.01
N SER A 230 -20.15 -11.93 0.02
CA SER A 230 -19.01 -11.13 0.48
C SER A 230 -18.13 -10.68 -0.69
N PHE A 231 -17.42 -9.58 -0.50
CA PHE A 231 -16.44 -9.07 -1.44
C PHE A 231 -15.08 -8.98 -0.76
N LEU A 232 -14.03 -9.45 -1.42
CA LEU A 232 -12.65 -9.39 -0.96
C LEU A 232 -11.87 -8.45 -1.85
N TRP A 233 -11.07 -7.57 -1.26
CA TRP A 233 -10.32 -6.57 -2.00
C TRP A 233 -8.82 -6.86 -1.90
N PHE A 234 -8.12 -6.76 -3.02
CA PHE A 234 -6.67 -6.90 -3.09
C PHE A 234 -6.09 -5.61 -3.63
N ASP A 235 -5.05 -5.08 -2.98
CA ASP A 235 -4.29 -3.88 -3.37
C ASP A 235 -5.18 -2.73 -3.87
N PRO A 236 -6.12 -2.20 -3.06
CA PRO A 236 -7.10 -1.24 -3.53
C PRO A 236 -6.46 0.14 -3.78
N TRP A 237 -5.82 0.29 -4.93
CA TRP A 237 -5.36 1.58 -5.45
C TRP A 237 -6.42 2.14 -6.39
N LEU A 238 -7.26 3.04 -5.86
CA LEU A 238 -8.44 3.56 -6.56
C LEU A 238 -8.30 5.02 -6.96
N MET A 239 -7.10 5.60 -6.85
CA MET A 239 -6.85 7.03 -7.01
C MET A 239 -7.61 7.61 -8.21
N PRO A 240 -8.45 8.66 -8.00
CA PRO A 240 -9.25 9.21 -9.07
C PRO A 240 -8.35 9.74 -10.20
N TRP A 241 -8.75 9.46 -11.44
CA TRP A 241 -7.93 9.68 -12.64
C TRP A 241 -7.55 11.15 -12.81
N PHE A 242 -6.45 11.33 -13.55
CA PHE A 242 -5.91 12.60 -14.00
C PHE A 242 -6.96 13.46 -14.73
N ALA A 243 -6.72 14.77 -14.78
CA ALA A 243 -7.59 15.78 -15.39
C ALA A 243 -7.95 15.54 -16.88
N GLU A 244 -7.36 14.53 -17.50
CA GLU A 244 -7.50 14.14 -18.90
C GLU A 244 -8.63 13.10 -19.12
N SER A 245 -9.24 12.53 -18.07
CA SER A 245 -10.31 11.51 -18.23
C SER A 245 -11.63 12.20 -18.54
N PRO A 246 -12.38 11.75 -19.55
CA PRO A 246 -13.77 12.16 -19.70
C PRO A 246 -14.71 11.42 -18.72
N VAL A 247 -14.27 10.35 -18.04
CA VAL A 247 -15.09 9.55 -17.13
C VAL A 247 -14.45 9.48 -15.73
N PRO A 248 -15.18 9.77 -14.63
CA PRO A 248 -14.66 9.61 -13.28
C PRO A 248 -14.21 8.17 -13.00
N SER A 249 -13.10 8.00 -12.28
CA SER A 249 -12.69 6.67 -11.78
C SER A 249 -13.76 6.09 -10.85
N LEU A 250 -13.78 4.76 -10.76
CA LEU A 250 -14.38 4.08 -9.62
C LEU A 250 -13.68 4.56 -8.34
N TRP A 251 -14.47 4.85 -7.31
CA TRP A 251 -13.96 5.23 -5.98
C TRP A 251 -14.58 4.35 -4.90
N ALA A 252 -13.97 4.35 -3.71
CA ALA A 252 -14.31 3.41 -2.62
C ALA A 252 -15.80 3.39 -2.24
N ASN A 253 -16.46 4.55 -2.28
CA ASN A 253 -17.89 4.69 -1.99
C ASN A 253 -18.81 4.11 -3.08
N LEU A 254 -18.32 3.87 -4.29
CA LEU A 254 -19.07 3.24 -5.39
C LEU A 254 -18.89 1.72 -5.44
N LEU A 255 -18.03 1.15 -4.60
CA LEU A 255 -17.74 -0.28 -4.54
C LEU A 255 -18.44 -0.90 -3.32
N PRO A 256 -18.78 -2.21 -3.34
CA PRO A 256 -19.45 -2.86 -2.21
C PRO A 256 -18.50 -2.98 -1.01
N ARG A 257 -19.04 -3.05 0.20
CA ARG A 257 -18.22 -3.09 1.41
C ARG A 257 -17.36 -4.36 1.41
N PRO A 258 -16.03 -4.27 1.60
CA PRO A 258 -15.19 -5.46 1.70
C PRO A 258 -15.43 -6.21 3.01
N ALA A 259 -15.41 -7.55 2.93
CA ALA A 259 -15.33 -8.44 4.08
C ALA A 259 -13.88 -8.59 4.58
N GLY A 260 -12.90 -8.35 3.70
CA GLY A 260 -11.48 -8.33 4.02
C GLY A 260 -10.68 -7.62 2.92
N ILE A 261 -9.61 -6.94 3.32
CA ILE A 261 -8.67 -6.23 2.44
C ILE A 261 -7.30 -6.90 2.55
N PHE A 262 -6.65 -7.16 1.43
CA PHE A 262 -5.35 -7.83 1.37
C PHE A 262 -4.35 -6.94 0.64
N LEU A 263 -3.23 -6.62 1.30
CA LEU A 263 -2.13 -5.86 0.71
C LEU A 263 -0.96 -6.81 0.40
N THR A 264 -0.42 -6.73 -0.82
CA THR A 264 0.64 -7.65 -1.29
C THR A 264 2.02 -7.22 -0.85
N HIS A 265 2.42 -5.98 -1.13
CA HIS A 265 3.76 -5.48 -0.83
C HIS A 265 3.76 -3.96 -0.65
N ASP A 266 4.91 -3.37 -0.36
CA ASP A 266 5.09 -2.06 0.26
C ASP A 266 5.06 -0.85 -0.69
N HIS A 267 4.88 -1.08 -2.00
CA HIS A 267 4.88 0.00 -2.98
C HIS A 267 3.58 0.82 -2.98
N ASP A 268 3.70 2.10 -3.31
CA ASP A 268 2.64 3.11 -3.19
C ASP A 268 1.40 2.84 -4.07
N ASP A 269 1.59 2.10 -5.16
CA ASP A 269 0.55 1.63 -6.08
C ASP A 269 -0.15 0.34 -5.62
N HIS A 270 0.27 -0.23 -4.48
CA HIS A 270 -0.37 -1.36 -3.80
C HIS A 270 -0.87 -0.99 -2.39
N VAL A 271 -0.18 -0.06 -1.72
CA VAL A 271 -0.46 0.45 -0.37
C VAL A 271 -0.72 1.93 -0.44
N ASP A 272 -1.86 2.31 -1.02
CA ASP A 272 -2.19 3.72 -1.18
C ASP A 272 -2.89 4.30 0.05
N PRO A 273 -2.22 5.14 0.86
CA PRO A 273 -2.82 5.65 2.09
C PRO A 273 -4.06 6.48 1.81
N ARG A 274 -4.13 7.15 0.65
CA ARG A 274 -5.26 7.97 0.24
C ARG A 274 -6.51 7.13 0.03
N THR A 275 -6.46 6.02 -0.70
CA THR A 275 -7.60 5.10 -0.85
C THR A 275 -7.96 4.46 0.49
N LEU A 276 -6.96 3.90 1.19
CA LEU A 276 -7.16 3.23 2.48
C LEU A 276 -7.80 4.13 3.54
N TYR A 277 -7.50 5.43 3.51
CA TYR A 277 -8.09 6.43 4.42
C TYR A 277 -9.59 6.63 4.24
N HIS A 278 -10.18 6.24 3.11
CA HIS A 278 -11.61 6.33 2.84
C HIS A 278 -12.37 5.01 3.09
N LEU A 279 -11.67 3.92 3.40
CA LEU A 279 -12.31 2.63 3.63
C LEU A 279 -12.90 2.52 5.05
N PRO A 280 -13.94 1.71 5.28
CA PRO A 280 -14.43 1.45 6.62
C PRO A 280 -13.33 0.86 7.52
N LYS A 281 -13.13 1.45 8.71
CA LYS A 281 -11.98 1.13 9.58
C LYS A 281 -12.16 -0.11 10.46
N ASP A 282 -13.36 -0.68 10.43
CA ASP A 282 -13.75 -1.91 11.13
C ASP A 282 -13.65 -3.15 10.22
N VAL A 283 -13.23 -3.00 8.97
CA VAL A 283 -12.92 -4.12 8.07
C VAL A 283 -11.54 -4.71 8.43
N PRO A 284 -11.39 -6.04 8.50
CA PRO A 284 -10.09 -6.65 8.70
C PRO A 284 -9.19 -6.44 7.47
N ILE A 285 -7.95 -6.04 7.74
CA ILE A 285 -6.92 -5.85 6.72
C ILE A 285 -5.73 -6.77 6.97
N PHE A 286 -5.27 -7.41 5.91
CA PHE A 286 -4.23 -8.42 5.93
C PHE A 286 -3.00 -7.92 5.18
N VAL A 287 -1.84 -8.04 5.82
CA VAL A 287 -0.58 -7.50 5.33
C VAL A 287 0.54 -8.54 5.43
N PRO A 288 1.66 -8.36 4.72
CA PRO A 288 2.85 -9.19 4.89
C PRO A 288 3.33 -9.26 6.33
N SER A 289 3.80 -10.44 6.76
CA SER A 289 4.22 -10.65 8.14
C SER A 289 5.72 -10.52 8.35
N ARG A 290 6.09 -9.80 9.40
CA ARG A 290 7.46 -9.80 9.96
C ARG A 290 7.93 -11.18 10.41
N ARG A 291 7.01 -12.13 10.63
CA ARG A 291 7.34 -13.53 10.94
C ARG A 291 7.99 -14.29 9.78
N ASN A 292 8.01 -13.72 8.58
CA ASN A 292 8.81 -14.22 7.45
C ASN A 292 10.34 -13.95 7.62
N ARG A 293 10.76 -13.37 8.76
CA ARG A 293 12.17 -13.26 9.24
C ARG A 293 13.12 -12.50 8.33
N LYS A 294 12.65 -11.40 7.73
CA LYS A 294 13.49 -10.45 7.01
C LYS A 294 14.07 -9.39 7.95
N ALA A 295 15.24 -8.87 7.60
CA ALA A 295 15.96 -7.89 8.42
C ALA A 295 15.26 -6.52 8.42
N LEU A 296 14.78 -6.10 7.26
CA LEU A 296 13.98 -4.91 7.05
C LEU A 296 12.51 -5.30 6.89
N HIS A 297 11.60 -4.38 7.14
CA HIS A 297 10.18 -4.56 6.88
C HIS A 297 9.49 -3.22 6.65
N TYR A 298 8.35 -3.23 5.97
CA TYR A 298 7.46 -2.07 5.94
C TYR A 298 6.54 -2.11 7.18
N ASP A 299 6.48 -1.02 7.93
CA ASP A 299 5.71 -0.92 9.17
C ASP A 299 4.23 -0.63 8.91
N TYR A 300 3.58 -1.62 8.28
CA TYR A 300 2.14 -1.62 8.01
C TYR A 300 1.31 -1.33 9.26
N LEU A 301 1.75 -1.78 10.44
CA LEU A 301 1.00 -1.58 11.68
C LEU A 301 0.95 -0.11 12.07
N SER A 302 2.08 0.60 11.98
CA SER A 302 2.11 2.05 12.26
C SER A 302 1.29 2.81 11.23
N LEU A 303 1.51 2.58 9.94
CA LEU A 303 0.75 3.23 8.87
C LEU A 303 -0.76 3.03 9.03
N LEU A 304 -1.22 1.79 9.11
CA LEU A 304 -2.64 1.48 9.13
C LEU A 304 -3.35 1.97 10.40
N ARG A 305 -2.64 2.01 11.54
CA ARG A 305 -3.15 2.63 12.77
C ARG A 305 -3.26 4.15 12.63
N GLU A 306 -2.31 4.81 11.99
CA GLU A 306 -2.39 6.25 11.69
C GLU A 306 -3.58 6.58 10.77
N LEU A 307 -3.91 5.68 9.84
CA LEU A 307 -5.11 5.78 9.02
C LEU A 307 -6.40 5.45 9.79
N GLY A 308 -6.31 4.83 10.98
CA GLY A 308 -7.44 4.52 11.86
C GLY A 308 -7.94 3.08 11.83
N PHE A 309 -7.28 2.15 11.14
CA PHE A 309 -7.65 0.74 11.16
C PHE A 309 -7.36 0.11 12.53
N SER A 310 -8.31 -0.67 13.04
CA SER A 310 -8.18 -1.37 14.32
C SER A 310 -7.92 -2.87 14.17
N GLN A 311 -8.21 -3.45 13.00
CA GLN A 311 -8.13 -4.90 12.73
C GLN A 311 -7.07 -5.22 11.68
N VAL A 312 -5.80 -4.99 12.02
CA VAL A 312 -4.66 -5.30 11.14
C VAL A 312 -4.06 -6.64 11.51
N THR A 313 -3.99 -7.57 10.55
CA THR A 313 -3.44 -8.91 10.74
C THR A 313 -2.27 -9.16 9.79
N GLU A 314 -1.11 -9.49 10.35
CA GLU A 314 0.05 -9.93 9.58
C GLU A 314 -0.09 -11.41 9.20
N LEU A 315 -0.21 -11.72 7.91
CA LEU A 315 -0.23 -13.10 7.40
C LEU A 315 1.15 -13.53 6.92
N ALA A 316 1.72 -14.53 7.58
CA ALA A 316 2.97 -15.17 7.18
C ALA A 316 2.72 -16.16 6.02
N HIS A 317 3.78 -16.49 5.26
CA HIS A 317 3.64 -17.40 4.13
C HIS A 317 3.06 -18.76 4.56
N GLY A 318 2.02 -19.21 3.85
CA GLY A 318 1.27 -20.43 4.14
C GLY A 318 0.14 -20.27 5.16
N GLU A 319 0.08 -19.16 5.90
CA GLU A 319 -1.08 -18.84 6.73
C GLU A 319 -2.26 -18.39 5.87
N SER A 320 -3.44 -18.40 6.46
CA SER A 320 -4.67 -18.13 5.73
C SER A 320 -5.74 -17.50 6.60
N TRP A 321 -6.62 -16.75 5.96
CA TRP A 321 -7.87 -16.27 6.52
C TRP A 321 -9.05 -16.91 5.78
N ARG A 322 -10.20 -17.09 6.47
CA ARG A 322 -11.38 -17.75 5.91
C ARG A 322 -12.59 -16.80 5.92
N VAL A 323 -13.40 -16.93 4.88
CA VAL A 323 -14.72 -16.30 4.76
C VAL A 323 -15.68 -17.32 4.17
N GLY A 324 -16.65 -17.77 4.95
CA GLY A 324 -17.49 -18.91 4.56
C GLY A 324 -16.65 -20.13 4.18
N ASP A 325 -16.88 -20.65 2.98
CA ASP A 325 -16.16 -21.81 2.42
C ASP A 325 -14.90 -21.42 1.63
N ALA A 326 -14.64 -20.13 1.45
CA ALA A 326 -13.42 -19.64 0.81
C ALA A 326 -12.28 -19.42 1.82
N GLN A 327 -11.06 -19.59 1.33
CA GLN A 327 -9.84 -19.37 2.08
C GLN A 327 -8.89 -18.49 1.25
N VAL A 328 -8.39 -17.42 1.86
CA VAL A 328 -7.31 -16.60 1.27
C VAL A 328 -6.01 -16.98 1.95
N VAL A 329 -5.05 -17.47 1.18
CA VAL A 329 -3.76 -18.00 1.66
C VAL A 329 -2.66 -17.02 1.26
N SER A 330 -1.80 -16.66 2.22
CA SER A 330 -0.57 -15.90 1.95
C SER A 330 0.44 -16.80 1.25
N VAL A 331 0.97 -16.34 0.12
CA VAL A 331 1.89 -17.07 -0.76
C VAL A 331 3.21 -16.30 -0.82
N PRO A 332 4.36 -16.99 -0.87
CA PRO A 332 5.66 -16.34 -1.07
C PRO A 332 5.68 -15.42 -2.30
N PHE A 333 6.19 -14.20 -2.09
CA PHE A 333 6.51 -13.22 -3.11
C PHE A 333 8.02 -13.25 -3.36
N PHE A 334 8.44 -13.13 -4.61
CA PHE A 334 9.83 -13.12 -5.04
C PHE A 334 10.17 -11.87 -5.86
N GLY A 335 11.42 -11.44 -5.82
CA GLY A 335 11.96 -10.45 -6.76
C GLY A 335 11.31 -9.08 -6.64
N GLU A 336 11.00 -8.49 -7.81
CA GLU A 336 10.66 -7.08 -8.01
C GLU A 336 11.89 -6.16 -7.97
N ASP A 337 12.77 -6.44 -8.92
CA ASP A 337 14.07 -5.80 -9.14
C ASP A 337 13.96 -4.39 -9.76
N PRO A 338 14.97 -3.51 -9.56
CA PRO A 338 16.41 -3.85 -9.52
C PRO A 338 17.11 -3.86 -8.15
N CYS A 339 16.41 -3.65 -7.05
CA CYS A 339 17.01 -3.71 -5.71
C CYS A 339 16.05 -4.43 -4.74
N ASP A 340 15.95 -5.76 -4.85
CA ASP A 340 15.22 -6.54 -3.84
C ASP A 340 15.88 -6.31 -2.46
N VAL A 341 15.29 -5.41 -1.69
CA VAL A 341 15.65 -5.07 -0.30
C VAL A 341 15.21 -6.16 0.68
N GLU A 342 14.71 -7.27 0.15
CA GLU A 342 14.22 -8.45 0.84
C GLU A 342 13.16 -8.13 1.90
N LEU A 343 12.23 -7.22 1.61
CA LEU A 343 11.13 -6.93 2.53
C LEU A 343 10.13 -8.11 2.56
N PRO A 344 9.41 -8.34 3.69
CA PRO A 344 8.30 -9.27 3.70
C PRO A 344 7.21 -8.81 2.75
N ARG A 345 6.88 -9.66 1.76
CA ARG A 345 5.88 -9.42 0.74
C ARG A 345 5.05 -10.70 0.53
N ASN A 346 3.81 -10.56 0.07
CA ASN A 346 2.88 -11.66 -0.12
C ASN A 346 2.25 -11.61 -1.51
N CYS A 347 2.11 -12.77 -2.14
CA CYS A 347 1.04 -13.03 -3.09
C CYS A 347 -0.17 -13.63 -2.32
N TYR A 348 -1.32 -13.75 -2.96
CA TYR A 348 -2.50 -14.36 -2.34
C TYR A 348 -3.18 -15.40 -3.23
N LEU A 349 -3.45 -16.58 -2.69
CA LEU A 349 -4.32 -17.57 -3.33
C LEU A 349 -5.71 -17.50 -2.70
N VAL A 350 -6.73 -17.20 -3.50
CA VAL A 350 -8.13 -17.41 -3.14
C VAL A 350 -8.51 -18.83 -3.53
N ALA A 351 -8.62 -19.72 -2.54
CA ALA A 351 -9.11 -21.08 -2.70
C ALA A 351 -10.61 -21.12 -2.36
N ASP A 352 -11.45 -21.31 -3.38
CA ASP A 352 -12.91 -21.20 -3.24
C ASP A 352 -13.62 -22.27 -4.08
N ARG A 353 -14.20 -23.27 -3.41
CA ARG A 353 -15.09 -24.30 -4.00
C ARG A 353 -14.59 -24.86 -5.35
N GLY A 354 -13.30 -25.17 -5.45
CA GLY A 354 -12.67 -25.76 -6.63
C GLY A 354 -12.26 -24.79 -7.74
N ARG A 355 -12.53 -23.48 -7.60
CA ARG A 355 -12.09 -22.43 -8.53
C ARG A 355 -11.09 -21.52 -7.84
N ASN A 356 -9.82 -21.91 -7.91
CA ASN A 356 -8.77 -21.16 -7.22
C ASN A 356 -8.25 -20.01 -8.08
N THR A 357 -8.04 -18.84 -7.49
CA THR A 357 -7.48 -17.64 -8.14
C THR A 357 -6.19 -17.21 -7.44
N LEU A 358 -5.09 -17.07 -8.18
CA LEU A 358 -3.82 -16.56 -7.65
C LEU A 358 -3.65 -15.09 -8.02
N VAL A 359 -3.56 -14.23 -7.00
CA VAL A 359 -3.15 -12.83 -7.09
C VAL A 359 -1.64 -12.79 -6.85
N HIS A 360 -0.88 -12.71 -7.94
CA HIS A 360 0.58 -12.77 -7.94
C HIS A 360 1.23 -11.37 -7.88
N ALA A 361 0.49 -10.33 -8.26
CA ALA A 361 0.96 -8.95 -8.29
C ALA A 361 2.32 -8.84 -8.99
N ASP A 362 3.31 -8.25 -8.30
CA ASP A 362 4.62 -7.91 -8.86
C ASP A 362 5.71 -8.93 -8.52
N SER A 363 5.34 -10.08 -7.93
CA SER A 363 6.27 -11.17 -7.59
C SER A 363 6.91 -11.81 -8.83
N GLY A 364 8.19 -11.60 -9.08
CA GLY A 364 8.92 -12.19 -10.21
C GLY A 364 10.18 -12.94 -9.79
N PRO A 365 10.96 -13.46 -10.75
CA PRO A 365 12.29 -13.98 -10.45
C PRO A 365 13.15 -12.94 -9.73
N THR A 366 13.92 -13.39 -8.75
CA THR A 366 15.01 -12.63 -8.15
C THR A 366 16.26 -12.67 -9.04
N ASN A 367 17.18 -11.73 -8.85
CA ASN A 367 18.50 -11.75 -9.51
C ASN A 367 19.31 -13.04 -9.27
N ASP A 368 19.11 -13.73 -8.14
CA ASP A 368 19.77 -15.02 -7.84
C ASP A 368 19.04 -16.24 -8.44
N GLY A 369 17.97 -15.99 -9.19
CA GLY A 369 17.23 -16.99 -9.97
C GLY A 369 16.04 -17.63 -9.25
N ARG A 370 15.79 -17.32 -7.97
CA ARG A 370 14.64 -17.87 -7.25
C ARG A 370 13.33 -17.37 -7.84
N SER A 371 12.32 -18.23 -7.88
CA SER A 371 10.97 -17.87 -8.32
C SER A 371 9.92 -18.81 -7.76
N ALA A 372 8.65 -18.45 -7.86
CA ALA A 372 7.54 -19.30 -7.46
C ALA A 372 7.50 -20.65 -8.22
N LEU A 373 8.08 -20.70 -9.42
CA LEU A 373 8.21 -21.92 -10.21
C LEU A 373 9.42 -22.76 -9.76
N GLN A 374 10.60 -22.15 -9.65
CA GLN A 374 11.82 -22.87 -9.25
C GLN A 374 11.73 -23.42 -7.82
N ASP A 375 11.15 -22.65 -6.90
CA ASP A 375 10.95 -23.04 -5.50
C ASP A 375 9.69 -23.92 -5.31
N LYS A 376 9.07 -24.39 -6.40
CA LYS A 376 7.90 -25.29 -6.43
C LYS A 376 6.67 -24.77 -5.68
N VAL A 377 6.57 -23.45 -5.47
CA VAL A 377 5.45 -22.82 -4.75
C VAL A 377 4.13 -23.11 -5.46
N ILE A 378 4.05 -22.88 -6.78
CA ILE A 378 2.84 -23.12 -7.56
C ILE A 378 2.43 -24.60 -7.54
N ALA A 379 3.41 -25.52 -7.69
CA ALA A 379 3.15 -26.96 -7.64
C ALA A 379 2.59 -27.40 -6.28
N ASN A 380 3.14 -26.86 -5.18
CA ASN A 380 2.66 -27.13 -3.83
C ASN A 380 1.24 -26.58 -3.60
N LEU A 381 0.93 -25.38 -4.13
CA LEU A 381 -0.42 -24.82 -4.08
C LEU A 381 -1.42 -25.70 -4.83
N VAL A 382 -1.09 -26.14 -6.05
CA VAL A 382 -1.96 -27.02 -6.84
C VAL A 382 -2.16 -28.38 -6.16
N SER A 383 -1.10 -28.96 -5.61
CA SER A 383 -1.19 -30.23 -4.89
C SER A 383 -2.07 -30.14 -3.63
N LYS A 384 -2.12 -28.98 -2.97
CA LYS A 384 -2.82 -28.79 -1.70
C LYS A 384 -4.26 -28.30 -1.89
N TYR A 385 -4.49 -27.36 -2.80
CA TYR A 385 -5.76 -26.66 -2.97
C TYR A 385 -6.50 -27.05 -4.25
N GLY A 386 -5.85 -27.75 -5.17
CA GLY A 386 -6.37 -28.05 -6.51
C GLY A 386 -5.95 -27.02 -7.56
N PRO A 387 -6.41 -27.19 -8.81
CA PRO A 387 -5.95 -26.39 -9.94
C PRO A 387 -6.24 -24.89 -9.77
N ILE A 388 -5.27 -24.06 -10.18
CA ILE A 388 -5.42 -22.61 -10.22
C ILE A 388 -6.08 -22.25 -11.55
N SER A 389 -7.33 -21.78 -11.49
CA SER A 389 -8.15 -21.48 -12.66
C SER A 389 -7.87 -20.10 -13.25
N LEU A 390 -7.38 -19.17 -12.43
CA LEU A 390 -7.12 -17.78 -12.82
C LEU A 390 -5.87 -17.26 -12.12
N LEU A 391 -5.03 -16.55 -12.87
CA LEU A 391 -3.79 -15.94 -12.40
C LEU A 391 -3.78 -14.46 -12.80
N PHE A 392 -3.58 -13.57 -11.83
CA PHE A 392 -3.30 -12.15 -12.05
C PHE A 392 -1.84 -11.89 -11.74
N ALA A 393 -1.05 -11.57 -12.77
CA ALA A 393 0.40 -11.38 -12.69
C ALA A 393 0.86 -10.28 -13.65
N SER A 394 2.00 -9.65 -13.34
CA SER A 394 2.60 -8.63 -14.21
C SER A 394 3.14 -9.21 -15.53
N GLN A 395 3.27 -8.37 -16.56
CA GLN A 395 3.62 -8.81 -17.92
C GLN A 395 5.02 -9.42 -18.03
N GLN A 396 5.99 -8.98 -17.24
CA GLN A 396 7.34 -9.56 -17.24
C GLN A 396 7.31 -11.03 -16.78
N GLN A 397 6.39 -11.38 -15.89
CA GLN A 397 6.24 -12.72 -15.32
C GLN A 397 5.44 -13.67 -16.22
N LEU A 398 4.51 -13.16 -17.02
CA LEU A 398 3.79 -13.98 -18.01
C LEU A 398 4.74 -14.69 -18.98
N LYS A 399 5.93 -14.13 -19.24
CA LYS A 399 6.97 -14.79 -20.05
C LYS A 399 7.51 -16.05 -19.36
N GLU A 400 7.76 -16.01 -18.06
CA GLU A 400 8.25 -17.17 -17.29
C GLU A 400 7.21 -18.29 -17.26
N VAL A 401 5.96 -17.95 -16.95
CA VAL A 401 4.85 -18.94 -16.89
C VAL A 401 4.57 -19.57 -18.25
N ARG A 402 4.56 -18.77 -19.33
CA ARG A 402 4.39 -19.30 -20.71
C ARG A 402 5.54 -20.22 -21.13
N SER A 403 6.75 -19.94 -20.65
CA SER A 403 7.93 -20.76 -20.99
C SER A 403 7.82 -22.18 -20.44
N TYR A 404 7.13 -22.38 -19.31
CA TYR A 404 6.88 -23.71 -18.73
C TYR A 404 5.58 -24.37 -19.20
N ALA A 405 4.57 -23.60 -19.62
CA ALA A 405 3.34 -24.17 -20.19
C ALA A 405 3.51 -24.75 -21.61
N ALA A 406 4.67 -24.50 -22.23
CA ALA A 406 4.99 -24.92 -23.60
C ALA A 406 5.77 -26.24 -23.69
N TYR A 407 5.96 -26.98 -22.58
CA TYR A 407 6.67 -28.26 -22.56
C TYR A 407 5.89 -29.37 -21.87
#